data_AF-A0A4U7DDJ3-F1
#
_entry.id   AF-A0A4U7DDJ3-F1
#
_cell.length_a   1.000
_cell.length_b   1.000
_cell.length_c   1.000
_cell.angle_alpha   90.00
_cell.angle_beta   90.00
_cell.angle_gamma   90.00
#
_symmetry.space_group_name_H-M   'P 1'
#
loop_
_entity.id
_entity.type
_entity.pdbx_description
1 polymer ?
#
loop_
_entity_poly.entity_id
_entity_poly.type
_entity_poly.pdbx_seq_one_letter_code
_entity_poly.pdbx_strand_id
1 'polypeptide(L)'
;TRDWLGRALQWRFPVWVYLGAVSLPVVVGELQPVLAALSGGSVRYAPPAPLSLLFGFFVLNVVFFGGVEEFGWRGFLQPRFQERLSVLTASLAVGVLWWVWHLPLFFGHPNFTLDPLFLVEYTTFVLGASTVLGALVNLTDGGVIPAVFLHAAINVGSVLEGSGGMAEEILPVAFVVGSGTWWLIAVVLIGLYGRSMTPRTPIEPLSERYRSSSSSPEEFP
;
A
#
# COMPACT_ATOMS: atom_id res chain seq x y z
N THR A 1 0.22 11.75 -22.97
CA THR A 1 1.34 11.96 -22.01
C THR A 1 1.10 13.11 -21.06
N ARG A 2 0.58 14.28 -21.51
CA ARG A 2 0.27 15.41 -20.62
C ARG A 2 -0.81 15.09 -19.55
N ASP A 3 -1.86 14.37 -19.92
CA ASP A 3 -2.94 14.00 -18.99
C ASP A 3 -2.49 12.99 -17.93
N TRP A 4 -1.52 12.14 -18.28
CA TRP A 4 -0.97 11.13 -17.39
C TRP A 4 -0.16 11.76 -16.24
N LEU A 5 0.79 12.64 -16.57
CA LEU A 5 1.57 13.38 -15.57
C LEU A 5 0.67 14.26 -14.70
N GLY A 6 -0.32 14.91 -15.32
CA GLY A 6 -1.28 15.75 -14.63
C GLY A 6 -2.06 15.00 -13.54
N ARG A 7 -2.52 13.78 -13.82
CA ARG A 7 -3.21 12.93 -12.83
C ARG A 7 -2.25 12.32 -11.80
N ALA A 8 -1.12 11.77 -12.24
CA ALA A 8 -0.18 11.10 -11.35
C ALA A 8 0.39 12.04 -10.26
N LEU A 9 0.58 13.33 -10.59
CA LEU A 9 1.11 14.34 -9.69
C LEU A 9 0.03 15.07 -8.87
N GLN A 10 -1.26 14.68 -8.96
CA GLN A 10 -2.27 15.22 -8.07
C GLN A 10 -1.95 14.83 -6.63
N TRP A 11 -1.83 15.84 -5.77
CA TRP A 11 -1.53 15.68 -4.33
C TRP A 11 -2.60 16.32 -3.45
N ARG A 12 -3.58 17.00 -4.05
CA ARG A 12 -4.61 17.72 -3.29
C ARG A 12 -5.77 16.79 -2.99
N PHE A 13 -5.55 15.75 -2.19
CA PHE A 13 -6.63 14.89 -1.69
C PHE A 13 -7.05 15.26 -0.27
N PRO A 14 -8.26 14.89 0.17
CA PRO A 14 -8.65 15.03 1.57
C PRO A 14 -7.64 14.36 2.52
N VAL A 15 -7.37 15.00 3.66
CA VAL A 15 -6.35 14.53 4.62
C VAL A 15 -6.57 13.09 5.08
N TRP A 16 -7.82 12.64 5.18
CA TRP A 16 -8.15 11.28 5.61
C TRP A 16 -7.63 10.20 4.64
N VAL A 17 -7.42 10.52 3.37
CA VAL A 17 -6.81 9.59 2.40
C VAL A 17 -5.36 9.31 2.79
N TYR A 18 -4.63 10.36 3.17
CA TYR A 18 -3.24 10.25 3.63
C TYR A 18 -3.14 9.60 5.01
N LEU A 19 -4.06 9.95 5.92
CA LEU A 19 -4.13 9.29 7.22
C LEU A 19 -4.35 7.79 7.06
N GLY A 20 -5.31 7.39 6.22
CA GLY A 20 -5.57 5.99 5.91
C GLY A 20 -4.36 5.30 5.27
N ALA A 21 -3.71 5.94 4.29
CA ALA A 21 -2.53 5.40 3.61
C ALA A 21 -1.35 5.17 4.58
N VAL A 22 -1.13 6.07 5.53
CA VAL A 22 -0.03 5.95 6.51
C VAL A 22 -0.39 5.03 7.66
N SER A 23 -1.65 5.04 8.14
CA SER A 23 -2.07 4.20 9.26
C SER A 23 -2.23 2.73 8.88
N LEU A 24 -2.57 2.44 7.62
CA LEU A 24 -2.88 1.08 7.20
C LEU A 24 -1.72 0.11 7.42
N PRO A 25 -0.47 0.38 6.98
CA PRO A 25 0.65 -0.53 7.22
C PRO A 25 0.97 -0.70 8.70
N VAL A 26 0.79 0.35 9.51
CA VAL A 26 0.97 0.26 10.96
C VAL A 26 -0.06 -0.71 11.56
N VAL A 27 -1.34 -0.58 11.19
CA VAL A 27 -2.38 -1.50 11.66
C VAL A 27 -2.11 -2.93 11.21
N VAL A 28 -1.67 -3.13 9.97
CA VAL A 28 -1.34 -4.46 9.43
C VAL A 28 -0.16 -5.08 10.19
N GLY A 29 0.91 -4.32 10.44
CA GLY A 29 2.11 -4.79 11.14
C GLY A 29 1.85 -5.09 12.62
N GLU A 30 1.06 -4.25 13.30
CA GLU A 30 0.76 -4.42 14.73
C GLU A 30 -0.33 -5.47 15.01
N LEU A 31 -1.10 -5.89 14.00
CA LEU A 31 -2.17 -6.87 14.19
C LEU A 31 -1.63 -8.21 14.72
N GLN A 32 -0.48 -8.64 14.23
CA GLN A 32 0.13 -9.91 14.57
C GLN A 32 0.59 -10.00 16.04
N PRO A 33 1.42 -9.07 16.59
CA PRO A 33 1.78 -9.09 18.00
C PRO A 33 0.57 -8.93 18.92
N VAL A 34 -0.43 -8.13 18.53
CA VAL A 34 -1.68 -8.00 19.30
C VAL A 34 -2.43 -9.33 19.38
N LEU A 35 -2.62 -10.03 18.27
CA LEU A 35 -3.29 -11.33 18.27
C LEU A 35 -2.52 -12.39 19.06
N ALA A 36 -1.18 -12.37 18.99
CA ALA A 36 -0.34 -13.28 19.77
C ALA A 36 -0.47 -13.03 21.29
N ALA A 37 -0.47 -11.76 21.72
CA ALA A 37 -0.69 -11.43 23.12
C ALA A 37 -2.09 -11.87 23.61
N LEU A 38 -3.13 -11.69 22.78
CA LEU A 38 -4.50 -12.06 23.11
C LEU A 38 -4.73 -13.58 23.15
N SER A 39 -3.96 -14.37 22.41
CA SER A 39 -4.04 -15.83 22.38
C SER A 39 -3.25 -16.52 23.50
N GLY A 40 -2.61 -15.74 24.39
CA GLY A 40 -1.79 -16.26 25.48
C GLY A 40 -0.36 -16.58 25.08
N GLY A 41 0.08 -16.18 23.89
CA GLY A 41 1.47 -16.28 23.45
C GLY A 41 2.36 -15.21 24.10
N SER A 42 3.67 -15.45 24.12
CA SER A 42 4.67 -14.47 24.55
C SER A 42 4.97 -13.47 23.43
N VAL A 43 4.99 -12.17 23.79
CA VAL A 43 5.45 -11.10 22.90
C VAL A 43 6.68 -10.46 23.52
N ARG A 44 7.83 -10.58 22.85
CA ARG A 44 9.05 -9.95 23.33
C ARG A 44 9.11 -8.51 22.85
N TYR A 45 8.78 -7.54 23.70
CA TYR A 45 8.90 -6.13 23.35
C TYR A 45 10.33 -5.75 22.95
N ALA A 46 10.46 -5.08 21.80
CA ALA A 46 11.69 -4.43 21.36
C ALA A 46 11.39 -2.93 21.20
N PRO A 47 12.15 -2.02 21.81
CA PRO A 47 11.85 -0.60 21.70
C PRO A 47 11.97 -0.12 20.24
N PRO A 48 11.02 0.69 19.74
CA PRO A 48 11.10 1.21 18.38
C PRO A 48 12.30 2.10 18.17
N ALA A 49 12.78 2.12 16.92
CA ALA A 49 13.74 3.13 16.50
C ALA A 49 13.19 4.52 16.85
N PRO A 50 14.08 5.47 17.22
CA PRO A 50 13.68 6.84 17.50
C PRO A 50 12.73 7.38 16.42
N LEU A 51 11.65 8.05 16.85
CA LEU A 51 10.65 8.61 15.92
C LEU A 51 11.28 9.51 14.85
N SER A 52 12.37 10.20 15.17
CA SER A 52 13.13 11.02 14.21
C SER A 52 13.75 10.19 13.09
N LEU A 53 14.25 8.98 13.36
CA LEU A 53 14.79 8.07 12.35
C LEU A 53 13.69 7.46 11.51
N LEU A 54 12.59 7.02 12.12
CA LEU A 54 11.41 6.50 11.40
C LEU A 54 10.83 7.56 10.47
N PHE A 55 10.68 8.79 10.97
CA PHE A 55 10.22 9.92 10.18
C PHE A 55 11.19 10.26 9.04
N GLY A 56 12.49 10.33 9.33
CA GLY A 56 13.52 10.57 8.31
C GLY A 56 13.50 9.50 7.22
N PHE A 57 13.39 8.23 7.59
CA PHE A 57 13.32 7.11 6.65
C PHE A 57 12.04 7.12 5.82
N PHE A 58 10.89 7.47 6.42
CA PHE A 58 9.63 7.67 5.70
C PHE A 58 9.77 8.77 4.65
N VAL A 59 10.29 9.94 5.02
CA VAL A 59 10.49 11.06 4.09
C VAL A 59 11.42 10.66 2.94
N LEU A 60 12.52 9.97 3.24
CA LEU A 60 13.42 9.47 2.20
C LEU A 60 12.72 8.47 1.27
N ASN A 61 11.84 7.61 1.77
CA ASN A 61 11.07 6.70 0.94
C ASN A 61 10.06 7.41 0.03
N VAL A 62 9.40 8.45 0.54
CA VAL A 62 8.48 9.28 -0.26
C VAL A 62 9.22 10.00 -1.39
N VAL A 63 10.43 10.51 -1.12
CA VAL A 63 11.14 11.40 -2.05
C VAL A 63 12.12 10.67 -2.98
N PHE A 64 12.77 9.59 -2.53
CA PHE A 64 13.91 9.00 -3.24
C PHE A 64 13.88 7.47 -3.41
N PHE A 65 13.15 6.72 -2.58
CA PHE A 65 13.18 5.25 -2.61
C PHE A 65 11.85 4.63 -3.04
N GLY A 66 11.36 3.60 -2.35
CA GLY A 66 10.25 2.76 -2.83
C GLY A 66 9.00 3.54 -3.22
N GLY A 67 8.72 4.67 -2.55
CA GLY A 67 7.60 5.54 -2.91
C GLY A 67 7.67 6.05 -4.35
N VAL A 68 8.85 6.36 -4.90
CA VAL A 68 8.96 6.86 -6.28
C VAL A 68 8.73 5.77 -7.33
N GLU A 69 8.83 4.49 -6.95
CA GLU A 69 8.49 3.39 -7.85
C GLU A 69 7.03 3.43 -8.30
N GLU A 70 6.15 3.97 -7.46
CA GLU A 70 4.71 4.06 -7.73
C GLU A 70 4.39 4.86 -8.99
N PHE A 71 5.23 5.83 -9.38
CA PHE A 71 5.05 6.54 -10.64
C PHE A 71 5.22 5.61 -11.86
N GLY A 72 6.14 4.65 -11.79
CA GLY A 72 6.32 3.64 -12.84
C GLY A 72 5.23 2.58 -12.78
N TRP A 73 4.99 2.01 -11.61
CA TRP A 73 4.06 0.90 -11.44
C TRP A 73 2.59 1.32 -11.57
N ARG A 74 2.16 2.28 -10.76
CA ARG A 74 0.74 2.65 -10.59
C ARG A 74 0.39 3.84 -11.47
N GLY A 75 1.33 4.76 -11.64
CA GLY A 75 1.23 5.81 -12.62
C GLY A 75 1.27 5.22 -14.02
N PHE A 76 2.39 4.66 -14.48
CA PHE A 76 2.58 4.37 -15.89
C PHE A 76 2.03 3.00 -16.33
N LEU A 77 2.37 1.93 -15.64
CA LEU A 77 2.12 0.57 -16.11
C LEU A 77 0.67 0.12 -15.86
N GLN A 78 0.15 0.33 -14.66
CA GLN A 78 -1.19 -0.12 -14.28
C GLN A 78 -2.30 0.39 -15.20
N PRO A 79 -2.37 1.68 -15.59
CA PRO A 79 -3.43 2.15 -16.49
C PRO A 79 -3.40 1.47 -17.86
N ARG A 80 -2.21 1.12 -18.37
CA ARG A 80 -2.06 0.39 -19.65
C ARG A 80 -2.58 -1.03 -19.55
N PHE A 81 -2.36 -1.70 -18.42
CA PHE A 81 -2.98 -2.99 -18.17
C PHE A 81 -4.50 -2.86 -18.05
N GLN A 82 -4.99 -1.80 -17.42
CA GLN A 82 -6.42 -1.54 -17.26
C GLN A 82 -7.16 -1.18 -18.56
N GLU A 83 -6.45 -0.88 -19.66
CA GLU A 83 -7.07 -0.77 -20.99
C GLU A 83 -7.76 -2.08 -21.42
N ARG A 84 -7.33 -3.23 -20.87
CA ARG A 84 -7.84 -4.55 -21.25
C ARG A 84 -8.21 -5.44 -20.06
N LEU A 85 -7.78 -5.08 -18.86
CA LEU A 85 -7.91 -5.90 -17.65
C LEU A 85 -8.70 -5.14 -16.56
N SER A 86 -9.42 -5.88 -15.72
CA SER A 86 -9.99 -5.31 -14.50
C SER A 86 -8.90 -4.81 -13.55
N VAL A 87 -9.22 -3.89 -12.65
CA VAL A 87 -8.31 -3.35 -11.61
C VAL A 87 -7.60 -4.47 -10.85
N LEU A 88 -8.33 -5.49 -10.41
CA LEU A 88 -7.76 -6.66 -9.73
C LEU A 88 -6.66 -7.33 -10.57
N THR A 89 -7.00 -7.74 -11.81
CA THR A 89 -6.05 -8.45 -12.68
C THR A 89 -4.86 -7.57 -13.08
N ALA A 90 -5.08 -6.29 -13.35
CA ALA A 90 -4.00 -5.35 -13.64
C ALA A 90 -3.05 -5.19 -12.45
N SER A 91 -3.59 -5.08 -11.24
CA SER A 91 -2.80 -4.90 -10.02
C SER A 91 -2.01 -6.16 -9.65
N LEU A 92 -2.57 -7.36 -9.89
CA LEU A 92 -1.86 -8.63 -9.75
C LEU A 92 -0.73 -8.77 -10.79
N ALA A 93 -0.97 -8.38 -12.04
CA ALA A 93 0.07 -8.39 -13.08
C ALA A 93 1.22 -7.44 -12.73
N VAL A 94 0.91 -6.23 -12.25
CA VAL A 94 1.92 -5.32 -11.69
C VAL A 94 2.63 -5.95 -10.50
N GLY A 95 1.90 -6.63 -9.60
CA GLY A 95 2.47 -7.31 -8.44
C GLY A 95 3.49 -8.39 -8.81
N VAL A 96 3.22 -9.19 -9.86
CA VAL A 96 4.16 -10.19 -10.36
C VAL A 96 5.44 -9.52 -10.89
N LEU A 97 5.31 -8.45 -11.67
CA LEU A 97 6.47 -7.71 -12.19
C LEU A 97 7.25 -7.04 -11.06
N TRP A 98 6.54 -6.53 -10.05
CA TRP A 98 7.14 -5.93 -8.87
C TRP A 98 7.87 -6.97 -8.01
N TRP A 99 7.34 -8.19 -7.89
CA TRP A 99 8.05 -9.32 -7.27
C TRP A 99 9.36 -9.63 -8.01
N VAL A 100 9.30 -9.72 -9.35
CA VAL A 100 10.48 -9.98 -10.18
C VAL A 100 11.52 -8.86 -10.06
N TRP A 101 11.08 -7.61 -9.97
CA TRP A 101 11.95 -6.45 -9.74
C TRP A 101 12.80 -6.57 -8.46
N HIS A 102 12.28 -7.26 -7.44
CA HIS A 102 12.97 -7.45 -6.16
C HIS A 102 13.90 -8.68 -6.13
N LEU A 103 13.93 -9.51 -7.19
CA LEU A 103 14.80 -10.69 -7.23
C LEU A 103 16.26 -10.43 -6.85
N PRO A 104 16.92 -9.33 -7.27
CA PRO A 104 18.31 -9.07 -6.88
C PRO A 104 18.53 -9.02 -5.37
N LEU A 105 17.52 -8.62 -4.58
CA LEU A 105 17.63 -8.54 -3.12
C LEU A 105 17.82 -9.91 -2.48
N PHE A 106 17.24 -10.97 -3.05
CA PHE A 106 17.37 -12.35 -2.58
C PHE A 106 18.78 -12.93 -2.67
N PHE A 107 19.68 -12.26 -3.40
CA PHE A 107 21.05 -12.71 -3.60
C PHE A 107 22.10 -11.84 -2.89
N GLY A 108 21.69 -10.82 -2.12
CA GLY A 108 22.66 -9.93 -1.49
C GLY A 108 22.17 -9.05 -0.34
N HIS A 109 20.86 -9.00 -0.07
CA HIS A 109 20.31 -8.21 1.03
C HIS A 109 20.07 -9.09 2.27
N PRO A 110 20.51 -8.69 3.47
CA PRO A 110 20.45 -9.53 4.68
C PRO A 110 19.02 -9.89 5.12
N ASN A 111 18.03 -9.08 4.75
CA ASN A 111 16.63 -9.31 5.10
C ASN A 111 15.86 -10.16 4.07
N PHE A 112 16.53 -10.66 3.02
CA PHE A 112 15.92 -11.50 2.00
C PHE A 112 16.59 -12.87 1.98
N THR A 113 15.79 -13.91 1.83
CA THR A 113 16.26 -15.30 1.81
C THR A 113 15.48 -16.13 0.81
N LEU A 114 16.09 -17.19 0.30
CA LEU A 114 15.45 -18.18 -0.59
C LEU A 114 14.75 -19.30 0.21
N ASP A 115 14.58 -19.15 1.52
CA ASP A 115 13.79 -20.08 2.33
C ASP A 115 12.36 -20.22 1.75
N PRO A 116 11.84 -21.44 1.56
CA PRO A 116 10.53 -21.63 0.94
C PRO A 116 9.37 -20.94 1.67
N LEU A 117 9.38 -20.87 3.00
CA LEU A 117 8.31 -20.20 3.74
C LEU A 117 8.39 -18.69 3.53
N PHE A 118 9.60 -18.12 3.59
CA PHE A 118 9.82 -16.71 3.29
C PHE A 118 9.38 -16.35 1.86
N LEU A 119 9.68 -17.21 0.87
CA LEU A 119 9.25 -16.98 -0.50
C LEU A 119 7.72 -16.97 -0.65
N VAL A 120 7.02 -17.88 0.02
CA VAL A 120 5.55 -17.91 0.03
C VAL A 120 4.98 -16.66 0.70
N GLU A 121 5.55 -16.27 1.83
CA GLU A 121 5.16 -15.07 2.57
C GLU A 121 5.36 -13.81 1.73
N TYR A 122 6.57 -13.60 1.23
CA TYR A 122 6.94 -12.46 0.41
C TYR A 122 6.06 -12.38 -0.85
N THR A 123 5.82 -13.51 -1.51
CA THR A 123 4.92 -13.56 -2.67
C THR A 123 3.50 -13.15 -2.30
N THR A 124 2.96 -13.69 -1.21
CA THR A 124 1.60 -13.40 -0.75
C THR A 124 1.45 -11.93 -0.39
N PHE A 125 2.43 -11.38 0.34
CA PHE A 125 2.50 -9.97 0.70
C PHE A 125 2.58 -9.07 -0.53
N VAL A 126 3.54 -9.29 -1.44
CA VAL A 126 3.76 -8.42 -2.61
C VAL A 126 2.52 -8.36 -3.50
N LEU A 127 1.87 -9.51 -3.74
CA LEU A 127 0.66 -9.55 -4.56
C LEU A 127 -0.54 -8.88 -3.87
N GLY A 128 -0.72 -9.11 -2.57
CA GLY A 128 -1.77 -8.47 -1.77
C GLY A 128 -1.59 -6.96 -1.70
N ALA A 129 -0.40 -6.49 -1.32
CA ALA A 129 -0.05 -5.08 -1.23
C ALA A 129 -0.17 -4.37 -2.59
N SER A 130 0.31 -4.99 -3.68
CA SER A 130 0.14 -4.44 -5.02
C SER A 130 -1.32 -4.27 -5.40
N THR A 131 -2.19 -5.21 -5.00
CA THR A 131 -3.62 -5.14 -5.23
C THR A 131 -4.26 -3.96 -4.50
N VAL A 132 -3.89 -3.74 -3.23
CA VAL A 132 -4.40 -2.59 -2.44
C VAL A 132 -3.88 -1.25 -2.97
N LEU A 133 -2.60 -1.16 -3.33
CA LEU A 133 -2.01 0.03 -3.99
C LEU A 133 -2.75 0.36 -5.30
N GLY A 134 -3.02 -0.67 -6.10
CA GLY A 134 -3.73 -0.48 -7.36
C GLY A 134 -5.17 -0.03 -7.18
N ALA A 135 -5.89 -0.59 -6.19
CA ALA A 135 -7.21 -0.11 -5.83
C ALA A 135 -7.20 1.34 -5.31
N LEU A 136 -6.20 1.72 -4.51
CA LEU A 136 -6.05 3.08 -4.01
C LEU A 136 -5.88 4.10 -5.15
N VAL A 137 -5.01 3.82 -6.13
CA VAL A 137 -4.82 4.74 -7.26
C VAL A 137 -6.08 4.87 -8.12
N ASN A 138 -6.85 3.80 -8.30
CA ASN A 138 -8.14 3.89 -8.97
C ASN A 138 -9.18 4.64 -8.14
N LEU A 139 -9.17 4.51 -6.81
CA LEU A 139 -10.04 5.25 -5.91
C LEU A 139 -9.74 6.75 -5.97
N THR A 140 -8.50 7.15 -6.23
CA THR A 140 -8.06 8.56 -6.32
C THR A 140 -7.99 9.08 -7.76
N ASP A 141 -8.78 8.50 -8.66
CA ASP A 141 -8.88 8.86 -10.09
C ASP A 141 -7.51 8.95 -10.80
N GLY A 142 -6.62 8.00 -10.51
CA GLY A 142 -5.27 7.96 -11.08
C GLY A 142 -4.24 8.83 -10.35
N GLY A 143 -4.61 9.47 -9.24
CA GLY A 143 -3.68 10.15 -8.34
C GLY A 143 -2.71 9.15 -7.69
N VAL A 144 -1.40 9.33 -7.88
CA VAL A 144 -0.38 8.37 -7.42
C VAL A 144 0.18 8.74 -6.04
N ILE A 145 0.14 10.02 -5.67
CA ILE A 145 0.76 10.51 -4.42
C ILE A 145 0.24 9.78 -3.16
N PRO A 146 -1.05 9.46 -3.00
CA PRO A 146 -1.50 8.61 -1.88
C PRO A 146 -0.86 7.22 -1.85
N ALA A 147 -0.63 6.59 -3.02
CA ALA A 147 0.07 5.31 -3.11
C ALA A 147 1.56 5.43 -2.77
N VAL A 148 2.21 6.54 -3.12
CA VAL A 148 3.59 6.86 -2.68
C VAL A 148 3.69 6.83 -1.16
N PHE A 149 2.73 7.46 -0.47
CA PHE A 149 2.68 7.49 0.99
C PHE A 149 2.40 6.11 1.59
N LEU A 150 1.46 5.36 1.01
CA LEU A 150 1.17 3.99 1.43
C LEU A 150 2.40 3.09 1.29
N HIS A 151 3.07 3.10 0.14
CA HIS A 151 4.29 2.32 -0.07
C HIS A 151 5.42 2.76 0.87
N ALA A 152 5.65 4.07 1.04
CA ALA A 152 6.64 4.54 2.01
C ALA A 152 6.33 4.08 3.44
N ALA A 153 5.06 4.07 3.84
CA ALA A 153 4.62 3.56 5.14
C ALA A 153 4.78 2.03 5.24
N ILE A 154 4.59 1.27 4.17
CA ILE A 154 4.90 -0.17 4.11
C ILE A 154 6.39 -0.40 4.39
N ASN A 155 7.27 0.36 3.74
CA ASN A 155 8.72 0.23 3.93
C ASN A 155 9.17 0.65 5.34
N VAL A 156 8.48 1.58 5.98
CA VAL A 156 8.74 1.93 7.38
C VAL A 156 8.15 0.88 8.33
N GLY A 157 7.01 0.29 7.98
CA GLY A 157 6.38 -0.80 8.73
C GLY A 157 7.31 -2.01 8.90
N SER A 158 8.07 -2.39 7.88
CA SER A 158 9.08 -3.46 8.01
C SER A 158 10.26 -3.09 8.92
N VAL A 159 10.52 -1.79 9.14
CA VAL A 159 11.46 -1.30 10.18
C VAL A 159 10.79 -1.35 11.57
N LEU A 160 9.46 -1.27 11.63
CA LEU A 160 8.68 -1.43 12.85
C LEU A 160 8.47 -2.91 13.25
N GLU A 161 8.56 -3.86 12.33
CA GLU A 161 8.49 -5.31 12.62
C GLU A 161 9.65 -5.78 13.53
N GLY A 162 10.73 -5.00 13.65
CA GLY A 162 11.76 -5.16 14.69
C GLY A 162 11.45 -4.48 16.04
N SER A 163 10.26 -3.89 16.20
CA SER A 163 9.88 -3.01 17.32
C SER A 163 8.49 -3.22 17.95
N GLY A 164 7.65 -4.08 17.36
CA GLY A 164 6.33 -4.47 17.90
C GLY A 164 6.35 -5.73 18.77
N GLY A 165 7.54 -6.32 18.90
CA GLY A 165 7.82 -7.53 19.63
C GLY A 165 7.55 -8.82 18.85
N MET A 166 8.48 -9.76 18.99
CA MET A 166 8.48 -11.01 18.23
C MET A 166 7.74 -12.08 19.02
N ALA A 167 6.82 -12.79 18.36
CA ALA A 167 6.17 -13.96 18.94
C ALA A 167 7.13 -15.15 18.91
N GLU A 168 7.46 -15.73 20.06
CA GLU A 168 8.46 -16.81 20.13
C GLU A 168 7.87 -18.20 19.81
N GLU A 169 6.53 -18.36 19.78
CA GLU A 169 5.91 -19.69 19.77
C GLU A 169 4.87 -19.96 18.66
N ILE A 170 4.52 -19.00 17.79
CA ILE A 170 3.46 -19.20 16.77
C ILE A 170 3.84 -18.62 15.40
N LEU A 171 5.02 -19.00 14.91
CA LEU A 171 5.57 -18.53 13.63
C LEU A 171 4.58 -18.71 12.44
N PRO A 172 3.98 -19.88 12.15
CA PRO A 172 3.11 -20.04 10.98
C PRO A 172 1.82 -19.20 10.99
N VAL A 173 1.24 -18.93 12.17
CA VAL A 173 0.00 -18.16 12.29
C VAL A 173 0.29 -16.66 12.15
N ALA A 174 1.41 -16.19 12.70
CA ALA A 174 1.89 -14.84 12.51
C ALA A 174 2.10 -14.51 11.02
N PHE A 175 2.74 -15.42 10.28
CA PHE A 175 3.07 -15.28 8.86
C PHE A 175 1.83 -15.20 7.95
N VAL A 176 0.77 -15.93 8.28
CA VAL A 176 -0.51 -15.89 7.55
C VAL A 176 -1.30 -14.61 7.87
N VAL A 177 -1.17 -14.06 9.07
CA VAL A 177 -1.92 -12.86 9.49
C VAL A 177 -1.39 -11.60 8.80
N GLY A 178 -0.08 -11.35 8.77
CA GLY A 178 0.48 -10.13 8.17
C GLY A 178 0.24 -10.04 6.65
N SER A 179 0.73 -11.03 5.91
CA SER A 179 0.51 -11.13 4.45
C SER A 179 -0.97 -11.35 4.08
N GLY A 180 -1.72 -12.09 4.90
CA GLY A 180 -3.14 -12.34 4.71
C GLY A 180 -4.04 -11.13 4.97
N THR A 181 -3.61 -10.14 5.76
CA THR A 181 -4.41 -8.92 5.99
C THR A 181 -4.54 -8.10 4.71
N TRP A 182 -3.49 -8.02 3.88
CA TRP A 182 -3.57 -7.40 2.56
C TRP A 182 -4.60 -8.09 1.67
N TRP A 183 -4.66 -9.42 1.73
CA TRP A 183 -5.66 -10.20 1.02
C TRP A 183 -7.05 -10.07 1.60
N LEU A 184 -7.21 -9.92 2.92
CA LEU A 184 -8.49 -9.62 3.54
C LEU A 184 -9.03 -8.29 3.02
N ILE A 185 -8.21 -7.25 2.96
CA ILE A 185 -8.58 -5.96 2.37
C ILE A 185 -8.98 -6.15 0.90
N ALA A 186 -8.17 -6.87 0.13
CA ALA A 186 -8.48 -7.15 -1.27
C ALA A 186 -9.82 -7.91 -1.44
N VAL A 187 -10.08 -8.92 -0.62
CA VAL A 187 -11.33 -9.70 -0.62
C VAL A 187 -12.52 -8.84 -0.22
N VAL A 188 -12.38 -7.98 0.79
CA VAL A 188 -13.43 -7.02 1.17
C VAL A 188 -13.73 -6.08 0.00
N LEU A 189 -12.71 -5.52 -0.65
CA LEU A 189 -12.89 -4.67 -1.82
C LEU A 189 -13.55 -5.41 -2.99
N ILE A 190 -13.20 -6.68 -3.21
CA ILE A 190 -13.84 -7.54 -4.21
C ILE A 190 -15.30 -7.82 -3.83
N GLY A 191 -15.60 -8.08 -2.57
CA GLY A 191 -16.97 -8.32 -2.10
C GLY A 191 -17.87 -7.10 -2.24
N LEU A 192 -17.31 -5.90 -1.97
CA LEU A 192 -18.05 -4.64 -2.04
C LEU A 192 -18.19 -4.11 -3.47
N TYR A 193 -17.17 -4.27 -4.30
CA TYR A 193 -17.06 -3.58 -5.59
C TYR A 193 -16.80 -4.51 -6.78
N GLY A 194 -16.71 -5.82 -6.56
CA GLY A 194 -16.32 -6.78 -7.60
C GLY A 194 -14.87 -6.56 -8.06
N ARG A 195 -14.55 -6.98 -9.29
CA ARG A 195 -13.19 -6.91 -9.84
C ARG A 195 -12.70 -5.49 -10.13
N SER A 196 -13.56 -4.47 -10.04
CA SER A 196 -13.14 -3.06 -10.11
C SER A 196 -12.48 -2.58 -8.82
N MET A 197 -12.76 -3.24 -7.68
CA MET A 197 -12.19 -2.96 -6.35
C MET A 197 -12.32 -1.51 -5.88
N THR A 198 -13.17 -0.73 -6.52
CA THR A 198 -13.31 0.71 -6.29
C THR A 198 -14.77 1.12 -6.34
N PRO A 199 -15.19 2.08 -5.49
CA PRO A 199 -16.52 2.67 -5.56
C PRO A 199 -16.81 3.29 -6.93
N ARG A 200 -18.10 3.43 -7.27
CA ARG A 200 -18.53 4.02 -8.55
C ARG A 200 -18.11 5.49 -8.72
N THR A 201 -17.88 6.19 -7.62
CA THR A 201 -17.45 7.59 -7.61
C THR A 201 -16.05 7.68 -7.02
N PRO A 202 -15.03 7.99 -7.83
CA PRO A 202 -13.69 8.26 -7.34
C PRO A 202 -13.65 9.45 -6.38
N ILE A 203 -12.61 9.49 -5.56
CA ILE A 203 -12.25 10.66 -4.76
C ILE A 203 -11.57 11.65 -5.70
N GLU A 204 -12.30 12.70 -6.07
CA GLU A 204 -11.73 13.79 -6.86
C GLU A 204 -10.68 14.57 -6.06
N PRO A 205 -9.62 15.06 -6.72
CA PRO A 205 -8.74 16.07 -6.15
C PRO A 205 -9.53 17.31 -5.71
N LEU A 206 -9.18 17.89 -4.56
CA LEU A 206 -9.74 19.14 -4.04
C LEU A 206 -9.61 20.31 -5.03
N SER A 207 -8.61 20.27 -5.92
CA SER A 207 -8.42 21.21 -7.03
C SER A 207 -9.53 21.15 -8.09
N GLU A 208 -10.22 20.03 -8.23
CA GLU A 208 -11.32 19.84 -9.18
C GLU A 208 -12.66 20.13 -8.53
N ARG A 209 -12.84 19.74 -7.26
CA ARG A 209 -14.03 20.10 -6.46
C ARG A 209 -14.25 21.63 -6.35
N TYR A 210 -13.18 22.41 -6.26
CA TYR A 210 -13.27 23.88 -6.26
C TYR A 210 -13.67 24.45 -7.63
N ARG A 211 -13.26 23.80 -8.73
CA ARG A 211 -13.63 24.22 -10.09
C ARG A 211 -15.09 23.92 -10.42
N SER A 212 -15.62 22.78 -9.98
CA SER A 212 -17.03 22.45 -10.20
C SER A 212 -17.98 23.36 -9.42
N SER A 213 -17.65 23.67 -8.17
CA SER A 213 -18.43 24.59 -7.31
C SER A 213 -18.38 26.07 -7.72
N SER A 214 -17.34 26.51 -8.44
CA SER A 214 -17.26 27.87 -8.98
C SER A 214 -17.90 28.04 -10.36
N SER A 215 -18.26 26.93 -11.02
CA SER A 215 -18.92 26.94 -12.34
C SER A 215 -20.44 26.80 -12.31
N SER A 216 -21.04 26.51 -11.15
CA SER A 216 -22.49 26.54 -10.96
C SER A 216 -22.96 27.99 -10.84
N PRO A 217 -23.73 28.54 -11.81
CA PRO A 217 -24.32 29.87 -11.66
C PRO A 217 -25.27 29.82 -10.47
N GLU A 218 -25.13 30.78 -9.54
CA GLU A 218 -26.13 31.02 -8.50
C GLU A 218 -27.45 31.34 -9.20
N GLU A 219 -28.36 30.36 -9.27
CA GLU A 219 -29.77 30.63 -9.55
C GLU A 219 -30.32 31.38 -8.34
N PHE A 220 -30.25 32.70 -8.39
CA PHE A 220 -30.96 33.56 -7.46
C PHE A 220 -32.47 33.48 -7.75
N PRO A 221 -33.31 33.27 -6.71
CA PRO A 221 -34.76 33.22 -6.84
C PRO A 221 -35.39 34.58 -7.15
#